data_AF-A0A2D6TL17-F1
#
_entry.id   AF-A0A2D6TL17-F1
#
_cell.length_a   1.000
_cell.length_b   1.000
_cell.length_c   1.000
_cell.angle_alpha   90.00
_cell.angle_beta   90.00
_cell.angle_gamma   90.00
#
_symmetry.space_group_name_H-M   'P 1'
#
loop_
_entity.id
_entity.type
_entity.pdbx_description
1 polymer ?
#
loop_
_entity_poly.entity_id
_entity_poly.type
_entity_poly.pdbx_seq_one_letter_code
_entity_poly.pdbx_strand_id
1 'polypeptide(L)' 'IEKVKKISKGGYPQYGMFKQRKFEIPKLYPNVEKAKDKINWKQKISFEKGLRKTIDSYK' A
#
# COMPACT_ATOMS: atom_id res chain seq x y z
N ILE A 1 3.43 3.65 6.78
CA ILE A 1 3.66 5.10 6.56
C ILE A 1 5.14 5.47 6.49
N GLU A 2 6.02 4.87 7.30
CA GLU A 2 7.48 5.16 7.26
C GLU A 2 8.13 5.12 5.87
N LYS A 3 7.79 4.13 5.03
CA LYS A 3 8.28 4.08 3.63
C LYS A 3 7.90 5.33 2.82
N VAL A 4 6.69 5.85 3.00
CA VAL A 4 6.21 7.06 2.33
C VAL A 4 7.01 8.26 2.83
N LYS A 5 7.12 8.44 4.15
CA LYS A 5 7.92 9.52 4.77
C LYS A 5 9.35 9.55 4.23
N LYS A 6 10.00 8.37 4.11
CA LYS A 6 11.35 8.24 3.56
C LYS A 6 11.43 8.63 2.07
N ILE A 7 10.45 8.26 1.25
CA ILE A 7 10.40 8.59 -0.18
C ILE A 7 10.13 10.09 -0.38
N SER A 8 9.20 10.66 0.38
CA SER A 8 8.81 12.07 0.30
C SER A 8 9.83 13.03 0.94
N LYS A 9 10.83 12.51 1.68
CA LYS A 9 11.88 13.27 2.36
C LYS A 9 11.35 14.34 3.35
N GLY A 10 10.16 14.13 3.91
CA GLY A 10 9.53 15.12 4.78
C GLY A 10 8.19 14.66 5.36
N GLY A 11 7.52 15.59 6.03
CA GLY A 11 6.23 15.37 6.69
C GLY A 11 6.35 14.76 8.09
N TYR A 12 5.36 15.07 8.92
CA TYR A 12 5.20 14.51 10.28
C TYR A 12 3.86 13.77 10.36
N PRO A 13 3.85 12.43 10.22
CA PRO A 13 2.62 11.66 10.34
C PRO A 13 1.96 11.85 11.71
N GLN A 14 0.71 12.32 11.73
CA GLN A 14 -0.05 12.53 12.96
C GLN A 14 -0.78 11.24 13.35
N TYR A 15 -0.04 10.29 13.89
CA TYR A 15 -0.59 9.02 14.37
C TYR A 15 -1.60 9.25 15.50
N GLY A 16 -2.67 8.45 15.54
CA GLY A 16 -3.65 8.47 16.64
C GLY A 16 -4.59 9.68 16.66
N MET A 17 -4.50 10.61 15.71
CA MET A 17 -5.38 11.78 15.61
C MET A 17 -6.87 11.38 15.46
N PHE A 18 -7.13 10.25 14.80
CA PHE A 18 -8.46 9.67 14.66
C PHE A 18 -8.46 8.22 15.16
N LYS A 19 -9.58 7.81 15.76
CA LYS A 19 -9.81 6.41 16.16
C LYS A 19 -9.95 5.53 14.91
N GLN A 20 -9.44 4.30 14.95
CA GLN A 20 -9.68 3.32 13.90
C GLN A 20 -11.19 3.04 13.77
N ARG A 21 -11.66 2.81 12.54
CA ARG A 21 -13.06 2.49 12.29
C ARG A 21 -13.39 1.14 12.92
N LYS A 22 -14.58 1.04 13.54
CA LYS A 22 -15.01 -0.15 14.29
C LYS A 22 -15.01 -1.45 13.48
N PHE A 23 -15.17 -1.36 12.15
CA PHE A 23 -15.33 -2.51 11.26
C PHE A 23 -14.18 -2.65 10.25
N GLU A 24 -13.04 -2.00 10.49
CA GLU A 24 -11.89 -2.07 9.59
C GLU A 24 -10.99 -3.25 9.97
N ILE A 25 -10.64 -4.08 8.99
CA ILE A 25 -9.83 -5.28 9.19
C ILE A 25 -8.34 -4.87 9.16
N PRO A 26 -7.56 -5.08 10.24
CA PRO A 26 -6.17 -4.61 10.31
C PRO A 26 -5.21 -5.20 9.26
N LYS A 27 -5.50 -6.40 8.76
CA LYS A 27 -4.71 -7.09 7.73
C LYS A 27 -5.65 -7.64 6.67
N LEU A 28 -5.75 -6.92 5.55
CA LEU A 28 -6.61 -7.30 4.44
C LEU A 28 -5.78 -7.37 3.16
N TYR A 29 -5.34 -8.57 2.81
CA TYR A 29 -4.68 -8.85 1.53
C TYR A 29 -5.26 -10.12 0.91
N PRO A 30 -5.51 -10.13 -0.41
CA PRO A 30 -6.10 -11.29 -1.07
C PRO A 30 -5.08 -12.43 -1.19
N ASN A 31 -5.55 -13.66 -1.06
CA ASN A 31 -4.82 -14.81 -1.57
C ASN A 31 -4.96 -14.85 -3.10
N VAL A 32 -3.82 -14.88 -3.80
CA VAL A 32 -3.76 -14.82 -5.27
C VAL A 32 -3.46 -16.17 -5.93
N GLU A 33 -3.29 -17.26 -5.16
CA GLU A 33 -2.94 -18.59 -5.71
C GLU A 33 -3.97 -19.05 -6.74
N LYS A 34 -5.27 -18.94 -6.43
CA LYS A 34 -6.33 -19.30 -7.39
C LYS A 34 -6.27 -18.53 -8.72
N ALA A 35 -5.83 -17.27 -8.70
CA ALA A 35 -5.68 -16.47 -9.91
C ALA A 35 -4.40 -16.83 -10.67
N LYS A 36 -3.30 -17.10 -9.96
CA LYS A 36 -2.07 -17.63 -10.56
C LYS A 36 -2.35 -18.93 -11.29
N ASP A 37 -3.08 -19.86 -10.66
CA ASP A 37 -3.32 -21.19 -11.22
C ASP A 37 -4.29 -21.18 -12.41
N LYS A 38 -5.36 -20.39 -12.33
CA LYS A 38 -6.43 -20.42 -13.36
C LYS A 38 -6.13 -19.59 -14.60
N ILE A 39 -5.42 -18.48 -14.45
CA ILE A 39 -5.23 -17.50 -15.52
C ILE A 39 -3.76 -17.05 -15.66
N ASN A 40 -2.81 -17.77 -15.05
CA ASN A 40 -1.39 -17.42 -15.02
C ASN A 40 -1.17 -15.96 -14.57
N TRP A 41 -2.01 -15.49 -13.65
CA TRP A 41 -1.96 -14.10 -13.21
C TRP A 41 -0.68 -13.84 -12.42
N LYS A 42 -0.01 -12.72 -12.73
CA LYS A 42 1.14 -12.23 -11.98
C LYS A 42 1.13 -10.72 -11.83
N GLN A 43 1.69 -10.27 -10.70
CA GLN A 43 1.91 -8.86 -10.43
C GLN A 43 2.94 -8.30 -11.42
N LYS A 44 2.55 -7.31 -12.24
CA LYS A 44 3.48 -6.68 -13.21
C LYS A 44 4.34 -5.58 -12.57
N ILE A 45 3.88 -5.02 -11.45
CA ILE A 45 4.51 -3.88 -10.78
C ILE A 45 4.80 -4.30 -9.34
N SER A 46 6.05 -4.15 -8.91
CA SER A 46 6.42 -4.37 -7.52
C SER A 46 5.81 -3.30 -6.62
N PHE A 47 5.57 -3.65 -5.36
CA PHE A 47 5.00 -2.71 -4.38
C PHE A 47 5.78 -1.39 -4.32
N GLU A 48 7.12 -1.46 -4.29
CA GLU A 48 7.96 -0.26 -4.18
C GLU A 48 7.92 0.62 -5.42
N LYS A 49 7.87 0.00 -6.62
CA LYS A 49 7.73 0.73 -7.88
C LYS A 49 6.37 1.42 -7.96
N GLY A 50 5.30 0.73 -7.56
CA GLY A 50 3.96 1.30 -7.48
C GLY A 50 3.89 2.46 -6.50
N LEU A 51 4.44 2.28 -5.29
CA LEU A 51 4.44 3.29 -4.24
C LEU A 51 5.12 4.59 -4.67
N ARG A 52 6.29 4.51 -5.34
CA ARG A 52 6.98 5.69 -5.87
C ARG A 52 6.14 6.42 -6.92
N LYS A 53 5.60 5.68 -7.90
CA LYS A 53 4.73 6.26 -8.94
C LYS A 53 3.53 6.99 -8.35
N THR A 54 2.90 6.43 -7.33
CA THR A 54 1.76 7.08 -6.66
C THR A 54 2.20 8.34 -5.92
N ILE A 55 3.32 8.34 -5.20
CA ILE A 55 3.80 9.57 -4.54
C ILE A 55 4.14 10.64 -5.57
N ASP A 56 4.80 10.26 -6.66
CA ASP A 56 5.20 11.18 -7.72
C ASP A 56 3.99 11.77 -8.48
N SER A 57 2.84 11.09 -8.54
CA SER A 57 1.62 11.63 -9.18
C SER A 57 0.91 12.73 -8.40
N TYR A 58 1.29 12.96 -7.12
CA TYR A 58 0.76 14.02 -6.28
C TYR A 58 1.76 15.16 -6.03
N LYS A 59 2.98 15.05 -6.56
CA LYS A 59 3.95 16.17 -6.58
C LYS A 59 3.54 17.17 -7.64
#